data_AF-A0A0Q7WHQ1-F1
#
_entry.id   AF-A0A0Q7WHQ1-F1
#
_cell.length_a   1.000
_cell.length_b   1.000
_cell.length_c   1.000
_cell.angle_alpha   90.00
_cell.angle_beta   90.00
_cell.angle_gamma   90.00
#
_symmetry.space_group_name_H-M   'P 1'
#
loop_
_entity.id
_entity.type
_entity.pdbx_description
1 polymer ?
#
loop_
_entity_poly.entity_id
_entity_poly.type
_entity_poly.pdbx_seq_one_letter_code
_entity_poly.pdbx_strand_id
1 'polypeptide(L)'
;MANPIKFLQGCEILLKQGGVLTMAVPDARACFDYFRPRTVLGEWLEAYFEDRQKPSHRQLFDSRAYMSFRKKGDLEQHAFHGDAGLKSMLLKGDLWKEFEAWKARADDGPYEDAHCTVMTPDTLRLLLTEAQMLGLVNLDIVEISPTVAHEFYVRLSKRGGGTTREMPSKEGLLMRDGLLKKAMQFQYSSGPFARPRRLLNKLKRSIQKRLDRFGG
;
A
#
# COMPACT_ATOMS: atom_id res chain seq x y z
N MET A 1 -2.06 -12.42 -1.33
CA MET A 1 -1.05 -12.97 -2.27
C MET A 1 0.29 -13.09 -1.58
N ALA A 2 0.80 -14.32 -1.43
CA ALA A 2 2.02 -14.59 -0.68
C ALA A 2 3.30 -14.11 -1.37
N ASN A 3 3.38 -14.22 -2.72
CA ASN A 3 4.54 -13.83 -3.52
C ASN A 3 4.14 -12.93 -4.70
N PRO A 4 4.11 -11.59 -4.50
CA PRO A 4 3.67 -10.65 -5.53
C PRO A 4 4.53 -10.62 -6.79
N ILE A 5 5.85 -10.82 -6.66
CA ILE A 5 6.77 -10.77 -7.79
C ILE A 5 6.52 -11.95 -8.74
N LYS A 6 6.43 -13.19 -8.21
CA LYS A 6 6.14 -14.37 -9.04
C LYS A 6 4.78 -14.29 -9.72
N PHE A 7 3.78 -13.76 -9.02
CA PHE A 7 2.47 -13.53 -9.63
C PHE A 7 2.56 -12.57 -10.82
N LEU A 8 3.23 -11.42 -10.66
CA LEU A 8 3.40 -10.45 -11.74
C LEU A 8 4.20 -11.04 -12.92
N GLN A 9 5.28 -11.77 -12.65
CA GLN A 9 6.03 -12.51 -13.67
C GLN A 9 5.16 -13.55 -14.40
N GLY A 10 4.30 -14.25 -13.66
CA GLY A 10 3.31 -15.16 -14.25
C GLY A 10 2.36 -14.44 -15.20
N CYS A 11 1.85 -13.27 -14.80
CA CYS A 11 1.03 -12.43 -15.67
C CYS A 11 1.82 -11.94 -16.90
N GLU A 12 3.09 -11.55 -16.76
CA GLU A 12 3.95 -11.13 -17.88
C GLU A 12 4.08 -12.22 -18.95
N ILE A 13 4.20 -13.48 -18.53
CA ILE A 13 4.28 -14.64 -19.45
C ILE A 13 2.97 -14.79 -20.24
N LEU A 14 1.83 -14.63 -19.56
CA LEU A 14 0.50 -14.82 -20.15
C LEU A 14 0.05 -13.63 -21.02
N LEU A 15 0.55 -12.42 -20.75
CA LEU A 15 0.20 -11.24 -21.53
C LEU A 15 0.86 -11.25 -22.91
N LYS A 16 0.05 -11.04 -23.95
CA LYS A 16 0.50 -10.68 -25.29
C LYS A 16 1.14 -9.29 -25.28
N GLN A 17 1.92 -8.95 -26.31
CA GLN A 17 2.42 -7.58 -26.48
C GLN A 17 1.25 -6.59 -26.52
N GLY A 18 1.32 -5.54 -25.71
CA GLY A 18 0.23 -4.56 -25.56
C GLY A 18 -0.95 -5.04 -24.70
N GLY A 19 -0.92 -6.28 -24.18
CA GLY A 19 -1.89 -6.78 -23.22
C GLY A 19 -1.81 -6.02 -21.89
N VAL A 20 -2.95 -5.92 -21.20
CA VAL A 20 -3.08 -5.19 -19.93
C VAL A 20 -3.60 -6.12 -18.84
N LEU A 21 -2.90 -6.15 -17.71
CA LEU A 21 -3.39 -6.69 -16.44
C LEU A 21 -4.12 -5.58 -15.69
N THR A 22 -5.38 -5.81 -15.33
CA THR A 22 -6.18 -4.92 -14.49
C THR A 22 -6.45 -5.60 -13.14
N MET A 23 -6.18 -4.90 -12.04
CA MET A 23 -6.43 -5.40 -10.69
C MET A 23 -7.22 -4.37 -9.88
N ALA A 24 -8.15 -4.85 -9.06
CA ALA A 24 -8.72 -4.09 -7.96
C ALA A 24 -7.93 -4.43 -6.68
N VAL A 25 -7.44 -3.41 -5.99
CA VAL A 25 -6.56 -3.56 -4.84
C VAL A 25 -7.17 -2.83 -3.64
N PRO A 26 -7.39 -3.49 -2.49
CA PRO A 26 -7.86 -2.81 -1.29
C PRO A 26 -6.94 -1.67 -0.88
N ASP A 27 -7.51 -0.50 -0.56
CA ASP A 27 -6.74 0.57 0.07
C ASP A 27 -6.70 0.32 1.57
N ALA A 28 -5.50 0.13 2.10
CA ALA A 28 -5.29 -0.17 3.51
C ALA A 28 -5.75 0.94 4.46
N ARG A 29 -6.11 2.13 3.98
CA ARG A 29 -6.74 3.20 4.78
C ARG A 29 -8.26 3.05 4.87
N ALA A 30 -8.84 2.15 4.07
CA ALA A 30 -10.26 2.03 3.82
C ALA A 30 -10.79 0.58 4.02
N CYS A 31 -9.97 -0.30 4.59
CA CYS A 31 -10.30 -1.70 4.83
C CYS A 31 -9.79 -2.19 6.19
N PHE A 32 -9.91 -3.49 6.43
CA PHE A 32 -9.58 -4.15 7.69
C PHE A 32 -8.10 -4.11 8.07
N ASP A 33 -7.22 -3.68 7.17
CA ASP A 33 -5.79 -3.48 7.43
C ASP A 33 -5.43 -2.10 8.01
N TYR A 34 -6.40 -1.30 8.44
CA TYR A 34 -6.17 0.09 8.85
C TYR A 34 -4.99 0.28 9.81
N PHE A 35 -4.86 -0.60 10.82
CA PHE A 35 -3.79 -0.52 11.81
C PHE A 35 -2.47 -1.15 11.39
N ARG A 36 -2.43 -1.87 10.26
CA ARG A 36 -1.23 -2.58 9.82
C ARG A 36 -0.24 -1.63 9.14
N PRO A 37 1.07 -1.77 9.40
CA PRO A 37 2.11 -1.09 8.62
C PRO A 37 1.96 -1.38 7.12
N ARG A 38 2.37 -0.42 6.29
CA ARG A 38 2.37 -0.60 4.83
C ARG A 38 3.52 -1.50 4.42
N THR A 39 3.27 -2.35 3.44
CA THR A 39 4.28 -3.25 2.90
C THR A 39 5.42 -2.46 2.26
N VAL A 40 6.64 -2.91 2.52
CA VAL A 40 7.89 -2.42 1.92
C VAL A 40 8.50 -3.48 1.01
N LEU A 41 9.37 -3.09 0.08
CA LEU A 41 9.90 -4.00 -0.94
C LEU A 41 10.63 -5.21 -0.35
N GLY A 42 11.30 -5.06 0.79
CA GLY A 42 11.99 -6.16 1.47
C GLY A 42 11.07 -7.36 1.74
N GLU A 43 9.79 -7.14 2.04
CA GLU A 43 8.83 -8.23 2.25
C GLU A 43 8.49 -8.97 0.94
N TRP A 44 8.47 -8.27 -0.19
CA TRP A 44 8.30 -8.90 -1.51
C TRP A 44 9.55 -9.67 -1.91
N LEU A 45 10.74 -9.15 -1.63
CA LEU A 45 12.01 -9.81 -1.90
C LEU A 45 12.16 -11.10 -1.09
N GLU A 46 11.85 -11.06 0.20
CA GLU A 46 11.85 -12.24 1.07
C GLU A 46 10.93 -13.32 0.49
N ALA A 47 9.67 -12.98 0.19
CA ALA A 47 8.73 -13.93 -0.41
C ALA A 47 9.20 -14.46 -1.77
N TYR A 48 9.86 -13.64 -2.58
CA TYR A 48 10.37 -14.01 -3.89
C TYR A 48 11.53 -15.00 -3.81
N PHE A 49 12.53 -14.74 -2.95
CA PHE A 49 13.70 -15.60 -2.80
C PHE A 49 13.40 -16.89 -2.04
N GLU A 50 12.39 -16.88 -1.16
CA GLU A 50 11.86 -18.10 -0.54
C GLU A 50 10.93 -18.90 -1.46
N ASP A 51 10.65 -18.39 -2.67
CA ASP A 51 9.65 -18.94 -3.61
C ASP A 51 8.32 -19.28 -2.92
N ARG A 52 7.85 -18.36 -2.08
CA ARG A 52 6.77 -18.61 -1.14
C ARG A 52 5.44 -18.91 -1.85
N GLN A 53 4.85 -20.07 -1.55
CA GLN A 53 3.59 -20.52 -2.14
C GLN A 53 2.34 -20.23 -1.28
N LYS A 54 2.52 -19.97 0.02
CA LYS A 54 1.44 -19.69 0.98
C LYS A 54 1.82 -18.57 1.94
N PRO A 55 0.86 -17.89 2.60
CA PRO A 55 1.18 -16.86 3.57
C PRO A 55 2.11 -17.39 4.67
N SER A 56 3.09 -16.59 5.10
CA SER A 56 3.95 -16.96 6.23
C SER A 56 3.18 -16.87 7.55
N HIS A 57 3.72 -17.49 8.61
CA HIS A 57 3.15 -17.37 9.96
C HIS A 57 3.02 -15.91 10.38
N ARG A 58 3.98 -15.06 9.97
CA ARG A 58 3.93 -13.60 10.14
C ARG A 58 2.73 -12.97 9.46
N GLN A 59 2.51 -13.28 8.18
CA GLN A 59 1.39 -12.71 7.42
C GLN A 59 0.03 -13.15 7.99
N LEU A 60 -0.07 -14.40 8.45
CA LEU A 60 -1.28 -14.92 9.12
C LEU A 60 -1.56 -14.17 10.42
N PHE A 61 -0.56 -14.07 11.30
CA PHE A 61 -0.68 -13.34 12.54
C PHE A 61 -1.01 -11.86 12.31
N ASP A 62 -0.23 -11.16 11.48
CA ASP A 62 -0.41 -9.73 11.25
C ASP A 62 -1.79 -9.40 10.68
N SER A 63 -2.29 -10.23 9.75
CA SER A 63 -3.61 -10.00 9.14
C SER A 63 -4.77 -10.23 10.12
N ARG A 64 -4.62 -11.17 11.07
CA ARG A 64 -5.68 -11.55 12.02
C ARG A 64 -5.62 -10.75 13.31
N ALA A 65 -4.45 -10.59 13.91
CA ALA A 65 -4.27 -9.88 15.18
C ALA A 65 -4.54 -8.37 15.06
N TYR A 66 -4.26 -7.78 13.89
CA TYR A 66 -4.49 -6.35 13.63
C TYR A 66 -5.77 -6.07 12.83
N MET A 67 -6.64 -7.07 12.65
CA MET A 67 -7.91 -6.90 11.94
C MET A 67 -8.72 -5.77 12.57
N SER A 68 -9.22 -4.86 11.73
CA SER A 68 -9.88 -3.64 12.19
C SER A 68 -11.17 -3.36 11.45
N PHE A 69 -12.11 -2.71 12.14
CA PHE A 69 -13.43 -2.37 11.60
C PHE A 69 -13.71 -0.90 11.89
N ARG A 70 -14.37 -0.20 10.97
CA ARG A 70 -14.89 1.15 11.21
C ARG A 70 -16.25 1.09 11.88
N LYS A 71 -16.43 1.76 13.00
CA LYS A 71 -17.73 2.00 13.63
C LYS A 71 -18.41 3.23 13.02
N LYS A 72 -19.66 3.06 12.57
CA LYS A 72 -20.53 4.14 12.08
C LYS A 72 -21.94 3.94 12.65
N GLY A 73 -22.25 4.63 13.74
CA GLY A 73 -23.44 4.33 14.54
C GLY A 73 -23.34 2.94 15.14
N ASP A 74 -24.35 2.10 14.91
CA ASP A 74 -24.39 0.71 15.35
C ASP A 74 -23.78 -0.28 14.34
N LEU A 75 -23.32 0.22 13.18
CA LEU A 75 -22.70 -0.61 12.15
C LEU A 75 -21.18 -0.67 12.31
N GLU A 76 -20.62 -1.85 12.12
CA GLU A 76 -19.18 -2.09 11.99
C GLU A 76 -18.85 -2.54 10.56
N GLN A 77 -17.85 -1.91 9.95
CA GLN A 77 -17.52 -2.09 8.53
C GLN A 77 -16.05 -2.49 8.37
N HIS A 78 -15.80 -3.66 7.78
CA HIS A 78 -14.45 -4.15 7.45
C HIS A 78 -13.89 -3.53 6.16
N ALA A 79 -14.75 -2.91 5.35
CA ALA A 79 -14.40 -2.14 4.17
C ALA A 79 -15.33 -0.93 4.09
N PHE A 80 -14.80 0.23 3.74
CA PHE A 80 -15.55 1.46 3.88
C PHE A 80 -15.14 2.58 2.92
N HIS A 81 -16.12 3.42 2.56
CA HIS A 81 -15.88 4.62 1.78
C HIS A 81 -15.45 5.80 2.65
N GLY A 82 -14.44 6.55 2.19
CA GLY A 82 -14.02 7.83 2.76
C GLY A 82 -13.08 7.70 3.96
N ASP A 83 -12.65 8.83 4.50
CA ASP A 83 -11.70 8.87 5.61
C ASP A 83 -12.37 8.38 6.91
N ALA A 84 -11.80 7.32 7.49
CA ALA A 84 -12.11 6.92 8.85
C ALA A 84 -11.06 7.56 9.76
N GLY A 85 -11.48 8.59 10.50
CA GLY A 85 -10.65 9.12 11.58
C GLY A 85 -10.37 8.01 12.60
N LEU A 86 -9.16 8.01 13.16
CA LEU A 86 -8.67 6.99 14.10
C LEU A 86 -9.67 6.64 15.22
N LYS A 87 -10.42 7.62 15.72
CA LYS A 87 -11.44 7.44 16.78
C LYS A 87 -12.60 6.52 16.39
N SER A 88 -12.86 6.37 15.10
CA SER A 88 -13.92 5.49 14.57
C SER A 88 -13.45 4.07 14.31
N MET A 89 -12.16 3.79 14.45
CA MET A 89 -11.60 2.47 14.17
C MET A 89 -11.57 1.61 15.41
N LEU A 90 -12.00 0.36 15.26
CA LEU A 90 -12.05 -0.66 16.30
C LEU A 90 -11.08 -1.78 15.93
N LEU A 91 -10.25 -2.19 16.89
CA LEU A 91 -9.48 -3.43 16.77
C LEU A 91 -10.41 -4.62 17.04
N LYS A 92 -10.38 -5.63 16.16
CA LYS A 92 -11.20 -6.84 16.25
C LYS A 92 -10.38 -8.12 16.31
N GLY A 93 -9.09 -8.03 16.00
CA GLY A 93 -8.17 -9.16 16.14
C GLY A 93 -7.96 -9.58 17.60
N ASP A 94 -7.87 -10.89 17.82
CA ASP A 94 -7.56 -11.47 19.12
C ASP A 94 -6.05 -11.78 19.19
N LEU A 95 -5.32 -10.93 19.91
CA LEU A 95 -3.87 -11.02 20.03
C LEU A 95 -3.41 -12.36 20.65
N TRP A 96 -4.09 -12.81 21.70
CA TRP A 96 -3.69 -14.01 22.44
C TRP A 96 -3.97 -15.27 21.62
N LYS A 97 -5.16 -15.35 21.02
CA LYS A 97 -5.53 -16.45 20.14
C LYS A 97 -4.55 -16.59 18.97
N GLU A 98 -4.16 -15.50 18.32
CA GLU A 98 -3.25 -15.58 17.19
C GLU A 98 -1.81 -15.90 17.60
N PHE A 99 -1.39 -15.56 18.83
CA PHE A 99 -0.13 -16.02 19.40
C PHE A 99 -0.13 -17.53 19.66
N GLU A 100 -1.20 -18.08 20.25
CA GLU A 100 -1.35 -19.53 20.40
C GLU A 100 -1.37 -20.24 19.05
N ALA A 101 -2.08 -19.67 18.06
CA ALA A 101 -2.09 -20.19 16.69
C ALA A 101 -0.69 -20.16 16.06
N TRP A 102 0.11 -19.12 16.29
CA TRP A 102 1.50 -19.06 15.80
C TRP A 102 2.31 -20.26 16.28
N LYS A 103 2.28 -20.55 17.59
CA LYS A 103 3.06 -21.65 18.18
C LYS A 103 2.63 -23.01 17.64
N ALA A 104 1.35 -23.15 17.28
CA ALA A 104 0.79 -24.41 16.79
C ALA A 104 0.97 -24.63 15.29
N ARG A 105 1.32 -23.60 14.51
CA ARG A 105 1.48 -23.73 13.04
C ARG A 105 2.78 -24.47 12.70
N ALA A 106 2.68 -25.37 11.74
CA ALA A 106 3.81 -26.06 11.13
C ALA A 106 4.11 -25.48 9.75
N ASP A 107 5.38 -25.41 9.38
CA ASP A 107 5.84 -24.86 8.11
C ASP A 107 5.28 -25.65 6.90
N ASP A 108 5.05 -26.95 7.06
CA ASP A 108 4.44 -27.86 6.06
C ASP A 108 2.92 -28.00 6.21
N GLY A 109 2.29 -27.20 7.08
CA GLY A 109 0.84 -27.21 7.29
C GLY A 109 0.02 -26.82 6.05
N PRO A 110 -1.32 -26.95 6.11
CA PRO A 110 -2.19 -26.60 4.99
C PRO A 110 -2.13 -25.11 4.65
N TYR A 111 -2.60 -24.75 3.45
CA TYR A 111 -2.78 -23.36 3.06
C TYR A 111 -3.84 -22.71 3.97
N GLU A 112 -3.48 -21.57 4.56
CA GLU A 112 -4.41 -20.68 5.26
C GLU A 112 -4.43 -19.34 4.53
N ASP A 113 -5.62 -18.82 4.23
CA ASP A 113 -5.73 -17.54 3.55
C ASP A 113 -5.42 -16.36 4.50
N ALA A 114 -4.75 -15.35 3.94
CA ALA A 114 -4.41 -14.12 4.63
C ALA A 114 -4.19 -12.96 3.65
N HIS A 115 -4.55 -11.75 4.10
CA HIS A 115 -4.19 -10.54 3.39
C HIS A 115 -2.70 -10.22 3.61
N CYS A 116 -1.88 -10.64 2.66
CA CYS A 116 -0.42 -10.65 2.78
C CYS A 116 0.26 -9.29 2.60
N THR A 117 -0.35 -8.40 1.82
CA THR A 117 0.28 -7.15 1.35
C THR A 117 -0.65 -5.99 1.67
N VAL A 118 -0.13 -4.94 2.32
CA VAL A 118 -0.91 -3.81 2.81
C VAL A 118 -0.49 -2.54 2.09
N MET A 119 -1.37 -1.95 1.27
CA MET A 119 -0.97 -0.91 0.32
C MET A 119 -1.95 0.26 0.23
N THR A 120 -1.43 1.38 -0.24
CA THR A 120 -2.18 2.50 -0.81
C THR A 120 -1.77 2.67 -2.28
N PRO A 121 -2.46 3.52 -3.06
CA PRO A 121 -2.03 3.84 -4.43
C PRO A 121 -0.54 4.24 -4.54
N ASP A 122 -0.06 5.06 -3.59
CA ASP A 122 1.31 5.57 -3.61
C ASP A 122 2.34 4.52 -3.17
N THR A 123 2.03 3.68 -2.18
CA THR A 123 2.96 2.62 -1.77
C THR A 123 3.03 1.51 -2.83
N LEU A 124 1.92 1.17 -3.49
CA LEU A 124 1.98 0.22 -4.61
C LEU A 124 2.81 0.77 -5.76
N ARG A 125 2.65 2.05 -6.11
CA ARG A 125 3.47 2.70 -7.14
C ARG A 125 4.96 2.56 -6.82
N LEU A 126 5.34 2.88 -5.58
CA LEU A 126 6.72 2.70 -5.12
C LEU A 126 7.20 1.25 -5.27
N LEU A 127 6.45 0.27 -4.76
CA LEU A 127 6.81 -1.15 -4.81
C LEU A 127 7.02 -1.65 -6.24
N LEU A 128 6.09 -1.32 -7.15
CA LEU A 128 6.17 -1.71 -8.56
C LEU A 128 7.37 -1.05 -9.25
N THR A 129 7.58 0.26 -9.01
CA THR A 129 8.74 0.98 -9.57
C THR A 129 10.05 0.40 -9.06
N GLU A 130 10.18 0.09 -7.78
CA GLU A 130 11.40 -0.50 -7.23
C GLU A 130 11.62 -1.92 -7.77
N ALA A 131 10.57 -2.75 -7.87
CA ALA A 131 10.66 -4.08 -8.47
C ALA A 131 11.10 -4.02 -9.95
N GLN A 132 10.61 -3.03 -10.70
CA GLN A 132 11.04 -2.76 -12.08
C GLN A 132 12.49 -2.28 -12.14
N MET A 133 12.90 -1.35 -11.26
CA MET A 133 14.29 -0.87 -11.15
C MET A 133 15.28 -1.99 -10.84
N LEU A 134 14.86 -3.01 -10.09
CA LEU A 134 15.66 -4.21 -9.79
C LEU A 134 15.58 -5.29 -10.88
N GLY A 135 14.86 -5.04 -11.97
CA GLY A 135 14.68 -6.00 -13.07
C GLY A 135 13.94 -7.26 -12.64
N LEU A 136 13.03 -7.17 -11.66
CA LEU A 136 12.21 -8.29 -11.17
C LEU A 136 10.83 -8.33 -11.82
N VAL A 137 10.35 -7.19 -12.34
CA VAL A 137 9.03 -7.05 -12.99
C VAL A 137 9.20 -6.29 -14.31
N ASN A 138 8.59 -6.79 -15.39
CA ASN A 138 8.60 -6.21 -16.74
C ASN A 138 7.24 -5.63 -17.17
N LEU A 139 6.57 -5.00 -16.22
CA LEU A 139 5.28 -4.38 -16.42
C LEU A 139 5.40 -2.88 -16.21
N ASP A 140 4.95 -2.10 -17.18
CA ASP A 140 4.83 -0.65 -17.04
C ASP A 140 3.52 -0.30 -16.36
N ILE A 141 3.58 0.66 -15.44
CA ILE A 141 2.40 1.21 -14.77
C ILE A 141 1.67 2.13 -15.76
N VAL A 142 0.57 1.64 -16.34
CA VAL A 142 -0.31 2.45 -17.19
C VAL A 142 -1.12 3.40 -16.32
N GLU A 143 -1.70 2.88 -15.25
CA GLU A 143 -2.60 3.64 -14.38
C GLU A 143 -2.61 3.07 -12.96
N ILE A 144 -2.67 3.96 -11.98
CA ILE A 144 -3.11 3.64 -10.62
C ILE A 144 -4.14 4.70 -10.27
N SER A 145 -5.40 4.30 -10.11
CA SER A 145 -6.48 5.22 -9.81
C SER A 145 -6.36 5.78 -8.39
N PRO A 146 -7.02 6.91 -8.10
CA PRO A 146 -7.40 7.23 -6.72
C PRO A 146 -8.25 6.12 -6.10
N THR A 147 -8.34 6.13 -4.78
CA THR A 147 -9.24 5.24 -4.04
C THR A 147 -10.69 5.51 -4.43
N VAL A 148 -11.39 4.46 -4.89
CA VAL A 148 -12.82 4.45 -5.18
C VAL A 148 -13.49 3.54 -4.15
N ALA A 149 -14.34 4.12 -3.32
CA ALA A 149 -14.87 3.44 -2.13
C ALA A 149 -13.77 2.95 -1.18
N HIS A 150 -13.40 1.67 -1.26
CA HIS A 150 -12.45 1.02 -0.34
C HIS A 150 -11.25 0.39 -1.06
N GLU A 151 -11.17 0.54 -2.38
CA GLU A 151 -10.16 -0.07 -3.24
C GLU A 151 -9.69 0.92 -4.30
N PHE A 152 -8.68 0.55 -5.06
CA PHE A 152 -8.18 1.31 -6.20
C PHE A 152 -7.82 0.37 -7.34
N TYR A 153 -7.86 0.89 -8.56
CA TYR A 153 -7.64 0.12 -9.77
C TYR A 153 -6.23 0.34 -10.30
N VAL A 154 -5.60 -0.75 -10.73
CA VAL A 154 -4.23 -0.76 -11.23
C VAL A 154 -4.26 -1.38 -12.60
N ARG A 155 -3.64 -0.70 -13.57
CA ARG A 155 -3.48 -1.19 -14.94
C ARG A 155 -2.01 -1.26 -15.27
N LEU A 156 -1.57 -2.45 -15.63
CA LEU A 156 -0.18 -2.76 -15.94
C LEU A 156 -0.09 -3.31 -17.35
N SER A 157 0.82 -2.80 -18.18
CA SER A 157 1.03 -3.30 -19.54
C SER A 157 2.38 -3.99 -19.65
N LYS A 158 2.46 -5.05 -20.45
CA LYS A 158 3.73 -5.70 -20.76
C LYS A 158 4.66 -4.73 -21.49
N ARG A 159 5.83 -4.48 -20.88
CA ARG A 159 6.88 -3.67 -21.50
C ARG A 159 7.47 -4.41 -22.69
N GLY A 160 7.79 -3.68 -23.76
CA GLY A 160 8.55 -4.22 -24.89
C GLY A 160 10.02 -4.44 -24.50
N GLY A 161 10.60 -5.57 -24.91
CA GLY A 161 11.94 -5.99 -24.47
C GLY A 161 11.90 -6.82 -23.18
N GLY A 162 13.02 -7.46 -22.83
CA GLY A 162 13.13 -8.26 -21.59
C GLY A 162 13.45 -7.40 -20.36
N THR A 163 13.45 -8.02 -19.18
CA THR A 163 14.04 -7.40 -17.97
C THR A 163 15.56 -7.41 -18.07
N THR A 164 16.20 -6.25 -17.89
CA THR A 164 17.65 -6.19 -17.64
C THR A 164 17.87 -5.77 -16.18
N ARG A 165 18.69 -6.53 -15.46
CA ARG A 165 19.13 -6.14 -14.12
C ARG A 165 20.34 -5.25 -14.26
N GLU A 166 20.11 -3.94 -14.13
CA GLU A 166 21.16 -2.94 -14.19
C GLU A 166 21.12 -2.07 -12.94
N MET A 167 22.26 -1.45 -12.63
CA MET A 167 22.29 -0.45 -11.57
C MET A 167 21.36 0.71 -11.94
N PRO A 168 20.44 1.14 -11.06
CA PRO A 168 19.57 2.25 -11.35
C PRO A 168 20.36 3.54 -11.65
N SER A 169 19.93 4.28 -12.66
CA SER A 169 20.53 5.58 -12.98
C SER A 169 20.32 6.59 -11.84
N LYS A 170 21.09 7.68 -11.85
CA LYS A 170 20.93 8.78 -10.89
C LYS A 170 19.51 9.36 -10.92
N GLU A 171 18.93 9.50 -12.11
CA GLU A 171 17.56 9.97 -12.33
C GLU A 171 16.55 8.96 -11.74
N GLY A 172 16.78 7.66 -11.92
CA GLY A 172 15.97 6.60 -11.32
C GLY A 172 15.98 6.67 -9.79
N LEU A 173 17.15 6.89 -9.18
CA LEU A 173 17.26 7.05 -7.72
C LEU A 173 16.58 8.32 -7.20
N LEU A 174 16.66 9.43 -7.93
CA LEU A 174 15.93 10.68 -7.59
C LEU A 174 14.41 10.49 -7.69
N MET A 175 13.93 9.78 -8.71
CA MET A 175 12.52 9.42 -8.84
C MET A 175 12.06 8.58 -7.65
N ARG A 176 12.84 7.56 -7.27
CA ARG A 176 12.58 6.71 -6.11
C ARG A 176 12.48 7.52 -4.81
N ASP A 177 13.38 8.47 -4.58
CA ASP A 177 13.33 9.38 -3.43
C ASP A 177 12.02 10.19 -3.39
N GLY A 178 11.57 10.71 -4.53
CA GLY A 178 10.27 11.40 -4.63
C GLY A 178 9.08 10.49 -4.29
N LEU A 179 9.08 9.26 -4.81
CA LEU A 179 8.04 8.27 -4.54
C LEU A 179 8.00 7.85 -3.06
N LEU A 180 9.16 7.65 -2.43
CA LEU A 180 9.28 7.38 -1.00
C LEU A 180 8.64 8.50 -0.18
N LYS A 181 9.02 9.75 -0.44
CA LYS A 181 8.45 10.92 0.25
C LYS A 181 6.93 10.98 0.11
N LYS A 182 6.41 10.67 -1.08
CA LYS A 182 4.96 10.63 -1.34
C LYS A 182 4.27 9.49 -0.58
N ALA A 183 4.82 8.28 -0.64
CA ALA A 183 4.28 7.11 0.05
C ALA A 183 4.20 7.31 1.57
N MET A 184 5.18 8.02 2.14
CA MET A 184 5.25 8.33 3.56
C MET A 184 4.38 9.52 3.99
N GLN A 185 3.87 10.31 3.03
CA GLN A 185 3.15 11.54 3.34
C GLN A 185 1.95 11.31 4.26
N PHE A 186 1.23 10.19 4.12
CA PHE A 186 0.09 9.85 4.98
C PHE A 186 0.51 9.61 6.45
N GLN A 187 1.66 9.00 6.69
CA GLN A 187 2.12 8.68 8.05
C GLN A 187 2.54 9.94 8.83
N TYR A 188 3.13 10.93 8.14
CA TYR A 188 3.71 12.12 8.77
C TYR A 188 2.87 13.40 8.66
N SER A 189 1.68 13.33 8.04
CA SER A 189 0.85 14.53 7.80
C SER A 189 0.04 14.98 9.01
N SER A 190 0.03 14.20 10.10
CA SER A 190 -0.70 14.50 11.34
C SER A 190 0.22 14.33 12.56
N GLY A 191 0.08 15.17 13.58
CA GLY A 191 0.83 15.08 14.84
C GLY A 191 1.80 16.23 15.10
N PRO A 192 2.58 16.20 16.20
CA PRO A 192 3.44 17.32 16.63
C PRO A 192 4.58 17.61 15.64
N PHE A 193 4.91 16.64 14.77
CA PHE A 193 5.92 16.75 13.73
C PHE A 193 5.37 17.19 12.37
N ALA A 194 4.04 17.26 12.22
CA ALA A 194 3.43 17.82 11.02
C ALA A 194 3.76 19.32 10.96
N ARG A 195 4.20 19.82 9.79
CA ARG A 195 4.51 21.25 9.63
C ARG A 195 3.34 22.07 10.17
N PRO A 196 3.56 22.99 11.13
CA PRO A 196 2.47 23.74 11.70
C PRO A 196 1.76 24.51 10.57
N ARG A 197 0.46 24.27 10.41
CA ARG A 197 -0.45 25.04 9.52
C ARG A 197 -0.41 26.57 9.79
N ARG A 198 0.35 27.01 10.81
CA ARG A 198 0.57 28.40 11.21
C ARG A 198 1.09 29.29 10.07
N LEU A 199 1.96 28.82 9.18
CA LEU A 199 2.47 29.66 8.09
C LEU A 199 1.40 29.93 7.02
N LEU A 200 0.67 28.90 6.58
CA LEU A 200 -0.41 29.04 5.61
C LEU A 200 -1.59 29.85 6.16
N ASN A 201 -1.90 29.70 7.45
CA ASN A 201 -2.95 30.49 8.10
C ASN A 201 -2.53 31.95 8.31
N LYS A 202 -1.25 32.24 8.58
CA LYS A 202 -0.72 33.62 8.61
C LYS A 202 -0.75 34.25 7.21
N LEU A 203 -0.38 33.51 6.18
CA LEU A 203 -0.41 34.00 4.79
C LEU A 203 -1.83 34.30 4.33
N LYS A 204 -2.79 33.38 4.57
CA LYS A 204 -4.21 33.59 4.26
C LYS A 204 -4.79 34.80 5.00
N ARG A 205 -4.50 34.94 6.30
CA ARG A 205 -4.94 36.13 7.08
C ARG A 205 -4.32 37.43 6.58
N SER A 206 -3.07 37.41 6.12
CA SER A 206 -2.40 38.60 5.56
C SER A 206 -2.95 38.98 4.18
N ILE A 207 -3.35 38.00 3.37
CA ILE A 207 -3.94 38.24 2.05
C ILE A 207 -5.36 38.79 2.23
N GLN A 208 -6.16 38.20 3.12
CA GLN A 208 -7.51 38.69 3.44
C GLN A 208 -7.47 40.13 3.98
N LYS A 209 -6.58 40.43 4.93
CA LYS A 209 -6.39 41.80 5.44
C LYS A 209 -5.95 42.82 4.39
N ARG A 210 -5.31 42.38 3.30
CA ARG A 210 -4.96 43.28 2.18
C ARG A 210 -6.17 43.50 1.29
N LEU A 211 -6.91 42.45 0.95
CA LEU A 211 -8.13 42.56 0.14
C LEU A 211 -9.20 43.43 0.82
N ASP A 212 -9.38 43.29 2.13
CA ASP A 212 -10.34 44.11 2.90
C ASP A 212 -9.95 45.60 2.97
N ARG A 213 -8.68 45.97 2.70
CA ARG A 213 -8.21 47.37 2.67
C ARG A 213 -8.35 48.03 1.29
N PHE A 214 -8.56 47.26 0.23
CA PHE A 214 -8.71 47.76 -1.15
C PHE A 214 -10.16 47.74 -1.64
N GLY A 215 -11.10 47.27 -0.81
CA GLY A 215 -12.53 47.17 -1.15
C GLY A 215 -13.45 48.08 -0.35
N GLY A 216 -12.92 49.15 0.26
CA GLY A 216 -13.67 50.16 1.02
C GLY A 216 -13.40 51.56 0.50
#